data_AF-A0A0L7KXF4-F1
#
_entry.id   AF-A0A0L7KXF4-F1
#
_cell.length_a   1.000
_cell.length_b   1.000
_cell.length_c   1.000
_cell.angle_alpha   90.00
_cell.angle_beta   90.00
_cell.angle_gamma   90.00
#
_symmetry.space_group_name_H-M   'P 1'
#
loop_
_entity.id
_entity.type
_entity.pdbx_description
1 polymer ?
#
loop_
_entity_poly.entity_id
_entity_poly.type
_entity_poly.pdbx_seq_one_letter_code
_entity_poly.pdbx_strand_id
1 'polypeptide(L)'
;MVSAVSGVTAGYPVGSLDVLAEHPKKQEITSEEVVAAYIDRCKEVNTYVNAIVEPRYDAALREARSIDKMIASSQRSVEELQHENPAKKDADIIRQARAAGAIPIAVTNTPQLCMSWETYNNSALISAGASLIGLGSDIAGSLRLPPMFTGIYGHKPTPRLLSVEDFEEYFALGPITRYAEDLSLMLKVLKQPGSPEIPFDKPVDISKLKFYYMESDGSNVSDAIGPDVRRAMDMAREHIKRTYNIDVK
;
A
#
# COMPACT_ATOMS: atom_id res chain seq x y z
N MET A 1 6.22 -5.23 6.70
CA MET A 1 6.65 -4.10 7.55
C MET A 1 8.02 -4.48 8.03
N VAL A 2 9.08 -3.82 7.56
CA VAL A 2 10.26 -3.73 8.43
C VAL A 2 9.78 -2.91 9.64
N SER A 3 10.21 -3.12 10.87
CA SER A 3 9.91 -2.17 11.96
C SER A 3 10.87 -2.33 13.12
N ALA A 4 11.37 -1.21 13.63
CA ALA A 4 11.87 -1.14 14.99
C ALA A 4 11.59 0.23 15.63
N VAL A 5 10.84 0.24 16.74
CA VAL A 5 10.92 1.24 17.81
C VAL A 5 10.71 0.54 19.15
N SER A 6 11.56 0.86 20.13
CA SER A 6 11.46 0.37 21.50
C SER A 6 10.57 1.27 22.37
N GLY A 7 9.73 0.61 23.16
CA GLY A 7 9.23 1.02 24.48
C GLY A 7 8.80 2.47 24.70
N VAL A 8 7.48 2.68 24.70
CA VAL A 8 6.68 3.43 25.72
C VAL A 8 5.36 3.81 25.04
N THR A 9 4.26 3.38 25.66
CA THR A 9 2.90 3.77 25.33
C THR A 9 2.75 5.30 25.36
N ALA A 10 2.05 5.83 24.36
CA ALA A 10 1.72 7.24 24.08
C ALA A 10 2.70 8.00 23.14
N GLY A 11 2.32 8.10 21.86
CA GLY A 11 2.52 9.35 21.11
C GLY A 11 3.55 9.46 19.97
N TYR A 12 3.92 8.40 19.23
CA TYR A 12 4.72 8.55 18.00
C TYR A 12 4.10 7.87 16.76
N PRO A 13 4.19 8.49 15.56
CA PRO A 13 3.58 8.01 14.33
C PRO A 13 4.24 6.71 13.85
N VAL A 14 3.41 5.74 13.45
CA VAL A 14 3.82 4.50 12.76
C VAL A 14 4.58 4.89 11.48
N GLY A 15 5.91 4.78 11.42
CA GLY A 15 6.75 5.40 10.36
C GLY A 15 6.61 4.85 8.93
N SER A 16 7.26 5.52 7.97
CA SER A 16 7.33 5.15 6.53
C SER A 16 8.25 3.95 6.27
N LEU A 17 8.14 3.33 5.08
CA LEU A 17 8.90 2.12 4.69
C LEU A 17 10.42 2.31 4.84
N ASP A 18 10.92 3.49 4.48
CA ASP A 18 12.35 3.79 4.43
C ASP A 18 12.96 3.86 5.83
N VAL A 19 12.25 4.48 6.79
CA VAL A 19 12.68 4.54 8.20
C VAL A 19 12.89 3.13 8.74
N LEU A 20 12.02 2.21 8.36
CA LEU A 20 12.07 0.86 8.85
C LEU A 20 13.21 0.07 8.18
N ALA A 21 13.50 0.31 6.89
CA ALA A 21 14.62 -0.31 6.17
C ALA A 21 16.01 0.17 6.65
N GLU A 22 16.13 1.40 7.15
CA GLU A 22 17.40 2.03 7.58
C GLU A 22 17.82 1.76 9.04
N HIS A 23 17.09 0.93 9.79
CA HIS A 23 17.35 0.69 11.22
C HIS A 23 18.31 -0.47 11.63
N PRO A 24 19.23 -1.03 10.82
CA PRO A 24 20.00 -2.22 11.25
C PRO A 24 21.15 -1.95 12.25
N LYS A 25 21.13 -0.89 13.08
CA LYS A 25 22.25 -0.57 13.99
C LYS A 25 21.92 -0.18 15.44
N LYS A 26 20.67 -0.20 15.91
CA LYS A 26 20.35 0.05 17.32
C LYS A 26 19.23 -0.88 17.81
N GLN A 27 19.65 -1.93 18.54
CA GLN A 27 18.82 -2.98 19.20
C GLN A 27 17.95 -3.79 18.23
N GLU A 28 18.38 -5.02 17.93
CA GLU A 28 17.81 -5.90 16.89
C GLU A 28 16.41 -6.40 17.28
N ILE A 29 15.38 -5.88 16.62
CA ILE A 29 14.04 -6.48 16.61
C ILE A 29 13.99 -7.50 15.47
N THR A 30 13.51 -8.69 15.76
CA THR A 30 13.38 -9.79 14.81
C THR A 30 12.17 -9.63 13.90
N SER A 31 12.22 -10.24 12.71
CA SER A 31 11.09 -10.30 11.79
C SER A 31 9.87 -10.94 12.46
N GLU A 32 10.08 -11.97 13.28
CA GLU A 32 9.02 -12.62 14.06
C GLU A 32 8.32 -11.64 15.00
N GLU A 33 9.05 -10.87 15.80
CA GLU A 33 8.49 -9.88 16.72
C GLU A 33 7.66 -8.83 15.98
N VAL A 34 8.15 -8.37 14.82
CA VAL A 34 7.43 -7.41 13.99
C VAL A 34 6.12 -8.02 13.48
N VAL A 35 6.18 -9.21 12.90
CA VAL A 35 4.98 -9.89 12.38
C VAL A 35 3.98 -10.20 13.48
N ALA A 36 4.44 -10.65 14.66
CA ALA A 36 3.59 -10.88 15.83
C ALA A 36 2.85 -9.60 16.25
N ALA A 37 3.54 -8.46 16.31
CA ALA A 37 2.92 -7.19 16.64
C ALA A 37 1.81 -6.79 15.65
N TYR A 38 2.00 -7.00 14.33
CA TYR A 38 0.94 -6.76 13.35
C TYR A 38 -0.23 -7.72 13.50
N ILE A 39 0.04 -9.00 13.76
CA ILE A 39 -1.00 -9.99 14.00
C ILE A 39 -1.85 -9.61 15.21
N ASP A 40 -1.22 -9.17 16.30
CA ASP A 40 -1.94 -8.76 17.50
C ASP A 40 -2.77 -7.49 17.24
N ARG A 41 -2.21 -6.52 16.50
CA ARG A 41 -2.96 -5.35 16.07
C ARG A 41 -4.13 -5.71 15.15
N CYS A 42 -3.93 -6.65 14.21
CA CYS A 42 -4.99 -7.20 13.37
C CYS A 42 -6.11 -7.79 14.24
N LYS A 43 -5.79 -8.65 15.21
CA LYS A 43 -6.79 -9.26 16.10
C LYS A 43 -7.57 -8.21 16.90
N GLU A 44 -6.89 -7.19 17.40
CA GLU A 44 -7.50 -6.09 18.14
C GLU A 44 -8.49 -5.31 17.27
N VAL A 45 -8.05 -4.80 16.11
CA VAL A 45 -8.86 -3.88 15.31
C VAL A 45 -9.90 -4.59 14.46
N ASN A 46 -9.66 -5.85 14.05
CA ASN A 46 -10.53 -6.55 13.12
C ASN A 46 -11.93 -6.81 13.69
N THR A 47 -12.08 -6.79 15.02
CA THR A 47 -13.40 -6.82 15.69
C THR A 47 -14.26 -5.60 15.36
N TYR A 48 -13.63 -4.46 15.04
CA TYR A 48 -14.30 -3.21 14.68
C TYR A 48 -14.38 -3.00 13.17
N VAL A 49 -13.28 -3.26 12.45
CA VAL A 49 -13.21 -2.99 11.00
C VAL A 49 -13.70 -4.16 10.13
N ASN A 50 -13.76 -5.37 10.69
CA ASN A 50 -14.19 -6.60 10.01
C ASN A 50 -13.56 -6.76 8.62
N ALA A 51 -12.24 -6.65 8.56
CA ALA A 51 -11.49 -6.52 7.33
C ALA A 51 -10.87 -7.81 6.83
N ILE A 52 -10.51 -8.70 7.74
CA ILE A 52 -9.76 -9.93 7.46
C ILE A 52 -10.76 -11.06 7.27
N VAL A 53 -10.72 -11.69 6.10
CA VAL A 53 -11.52 -12.88 5.78
C VAL A 53 -10.72 -14.14 6.08
N GLU A 54 -9.47 -14.15 5.64
CA GLU A 54 -8.58 -15.31 5.80
C GLU A 54 -7.27 -14.85 6.45
N PRO A 55 -7.08 -15.12 7.75
CA PRO A 55 -5.82 -14.83 8.42
C PRO A 55 -4.74 -15.81 7.99
N ARG A 56 -3.53 -15.32 7.73
CA ARG A 56 -2.34 -16.13 7.40
C ARG A 56 -1.30 -16.11 8.54
N TYR A 57 -1.76 -15.93 9.78
CA TYR A 57 -0.91 -15.60 10.92
C TYR A 57 0.17 -16.65 11.21
N ASP A 58 -0.18 -17.93 11.26
CA ASP A 58 0.78 -18.99 11.57
C ASP A 58 1.84 -19.15 10.48
N ALA A 59 1.43 -19.07 9.22
CA ALA A 59 2.36 -19.10 8.10
C ALA A 59 3.27 -17.87 8.13
N ALA A 60 2.73 -16.66 8.31
CA ALA A 60 3.51 -15.43 8.41
C ALA A 60 4.58 -15.49 9.52
N LEU A 61 4.24 -16.04 10.70
CA LEU A 61 5.21 -16.24 11.79
C LEU A 61 6.29 -17.25 11.43
N ARG A 62 5.96 -18.35 10.72
CA ARG A 62 6.97 -19.31 10.24
C ARG A 62 7.90 -18.69 9.21
N GLU A 63 7.38 -17.88 8.28
CA GLU A 63 8.19 -17.19 7.29
C GLU A 63 9.15 -16.20 7.97
N ALA A 64 8.64 -15.43 8.93
CA ALA A 64 9.43 -14.49 9.71
C ALA A 64 10.59 -15.17 10.47
N ARG A 65 10.30 -16.27 11.17
CA ARG A 65 11.33 -17.10 11.84
C ARG A 65 12.39 -17.63 10.88
N SER A 66 11.99 -18.01 9.68
CA SER A 66 12.93 -18.50 8.66
C SER A 66 13.87 -17.38 8.22
N ILE A 67 13.31 -16.17 8.01
CA ILE A 67 14.09 -14.98 7.68
C ILE A 67 15.08 -14.63 8.77
N ASP A 68 14.67 -14.66 10.04
CA ASP A 68 15.56 -14.37 11.17
C ASP A 68 16.71 -15.39 11.25
N LYS A 69 16.43 -16.68 11.00
CA LYS A 69 17.47 -17.72 10.91
C LYS A 69 18.45 -17.47 9.76
N MET A 70 17.95 -17.06 8.59
CA MET A 70 18.77 -16.74 7.41
C MET A 70 19.68 -15.53 7.67
N ILE A 71 19.15 -14.48 8.32
CA ILE A 71 19.91 -13.30 8.72
C ILE A 71 21.01 -13.71 9.71
N ALA A 72 20.69 -14.52 10.72
CA ALA A 72 21.63 -15.02 11.71
C ALA A 72 22.72 -15.93 11.10
N SER A 73 22.41 -16.70 10.05
CA SER A 73 23.36 -17.63 9.40
C SER A 73 24.19 -17.00 8.28
N SER A 74 23.99 -15.71 7.93
CA SER A 74 24.62 -15.03 6.78
C SER A 74 24.38 -15.71 5.42
N GLN A 75 23.40 -16.61 5.32
CA GLN A 75 23.04 -17.29 4.09
C GLN A 75 21.79 -16.64 3.51
N ARG A 76 21.92 -16.04 2.32
CA ARG A 76 20.79 -15.61 1.50
C ARG A 76 20.46 -16.71 0.49
N SER A 77 19.34 -17.39 0.67
CA SER A 77 18.64 -18.09 -0.41
C SER A 77 17.14 -17.96 -0.22
N VAL A 78 16.47 -17.35 -1.19
CA VAL A 78 15.01 -17.22 -1.22
C VAL A 78 14.46 -18.43 -1.96
N GLU A 79 14.14 -19.50 -1.24
CA GLU A 79 13.32 -20.58 -1.79
C GLU A 79 12.66 -21.40 -0.67
N GLU A 80 11.44 -21.84 -0.99
CA GLU A 80 10.57 -22.75 -0.24
C GLU A 80 9.83 -22.24 1.00
N LEU A 81 8.80 -21.43 0.76
CA LEU A 81 7.66 -21.30 1.68
C LEU A 81 6.35 -21.37 0.86
N GLN A 82 5.91 -22.59 0.55
CA GLN A 82 4.58 -22.87 -0.01
C GLN A 82 3.78 -23.70 0.99
N HIS A 83 2.76 -23.13 1.64
CA HIS A 83 1.58 -23.92 1.97
C HIS A 83 0.31 -23.12 2.30
N GLU A 84 -0.78 -23.80 1.94
CA GLU A 84 -2.23 -23.58 2.13
C GLU A 84 -2.76 -22.22 1.71
N ASN A 85 -3.02 -22.12 0.41
CA ASN A 85 -3.86 -21.10 -0.21
C ASN A 85 -4.72 -21.85 -1.26
N PRO A 86 -6.03 -21.59 -1.40
CA PRO A 86 -6.82 -22.13 -2.52
C PRO A 86 -6.20 -21.83 -3.90
N ALA A 87 -5.34 -20.81 -4.01
CA ALA A 87 -4.55 -20.53 -5.21
C ALA A 87 -3.37 -21.49 -5.39
N LYS A 88 -3.29 -22.14 -6.55
CA LYS A 88 -2.22 -23.10 -6.92
C LYS A 88 -0.84 -22.46 -7.11
N LYS A 89 -0.78 -21.15 -7.33
CA LYS A 89 0.45 -20.35 -7.52
C LYS A 89 0.24 -18.93 -7.01
N ASP A 90 1.31 -18.28 -6.57
CA ASP A 90 1.29 -16.84 -6.27
C ASP A 90 1.02 -16.04 -7.55
N ALA A 91 0.23 -14.96 -7.44
CA ALA A 91 0.16 -13.94 -8.47
C ALA A 91 1.53 -13.25 -8.62
N ASP A 92 1.86 -12.77 -9.81
CA ASP A 92 3.17 -12.15 -10.06
C ASP A 92 3.50 -10.99 -9.12
N ILE A 93 2.50 -10.17 -8.80
CA ILE A 93 2.66 -9.04 -7.87
C ILE A 93 3.02 -9.52 -6.45
N ILE A 94 2.46 -10.65 -6.02
CA ILE A 94 2.76 -11.27 -4.71
C ILE A 94 4.15 -11.89 -4.73
N ARG A 95 4.49 -12.60 -5.80
CA ARG A 95 5.84 -13.17 -5.98
C ARG A 95 6.92 -12.09 -5.92
N GLN A 96 6.70 -10.96 -6.59
CA GLN A 96 7.64 -9.83 -6.56
C GLN A 96 7.76 -9.20 -5.18
N ALA A 97 6.63 -8.97 -4.49
CA ALA A 97 6.64 -8.47 -3.12
C ALA A 97 7.40 -9.42 -2.16
N ARG A 98 7.14 -10.74 -2.25
CA ARG A 98 7.84 -11.75 -1.43
C ARG A 98 9.33 -11.83 -1.76
N ALA A 99 9.71 -11.72 -3.03
CA ALA A 99 11.12 -11.68 -3.44
C ALA A 99 11.87 -10.46 -2.87
N ALA A 100 11.16 -9.36 -2.62
CA ALA A 100 11.69 -8.19 -1.91
C ALA A 100 11.65 -8.31 -0.37
N GLY A 101 11.19 -9.43 0.18
CA GLY A 101 11.13 -9.71 1.62
C GLY A 101 9.78 -9.39 2.28
N ALA A 102 8.71 -9.14 1.52
CA ALA A 102 7.39 -8.95 2.10
C ALA A 102 6.80 -10.27 2.62
N ILE A 103 6.12 -10.21 3.76
CA ILE A 103 5.43 -11.35 4.39
C ILE A 103 3.91 -11.08 4.37
N PRO A 104 3.13 -11.81 3.57
CA PRO A 104 1.68 -11.70 3.57
C PRO A 104 1.06 -12.22 4.87
N ILE A 105 0.26 -11.38 5.56
CA ILE A 105 -0.32 -11.69 6.87
C ILE A 105 -1.81 -12.05 6.84
N ALA A 106 -2.55 -11.64 5.80
CA ALA A 106 -3.99 -11.89 5.68
C ALA A 106 -4.51 -11.60 4.25
N VAL A 107 -5.66 -12.20 3.93
CA VAL A 107 -6.53 -11.79 2.82
C VAL A 107 -7.69 -10.98 3.39
N THR A 108 -7.94 -9.81 2.78
CA THR A 108 -8.98 -8.89 3.22
C THR A 108 -10.28 -9.08 2.44
N ASN A 109 -11.39 -8.66 3.03
CA ASN A 109 -12.69 -8.73 2.40
C ASN A 109 -12.82 -7.76 1.22
N THR A 110 -13.81 -8.08 0.41
CA THR A 110 -14.03 -7.55 -0.92
C THR A 110 -15.52 -7.47 -1.17
N PRO A 111 -16.08 -6.44 -1.81
CA PRO A 111 -17.43 -6.57 -2.35
C PRO A 111 -17.46 -7.78 -3.28
N GLN A 112 -18.55 -8.54 -3.20
CA GLN A 112 -18.70 -9.72 -4.02
C GLN A 112 -18.60 -9.33 -5.50
N LEU A 113 -17.77 -10.06 -6.26
CA LEU A 113 -17.47 -9.81 -7.68
C LEU A 113 -16.78 -8.45 -7.99
N CYS A 114 -16.21 -7.76 -7.01
CA CYS A 114 -15.65 -6.42 -7.18
C CYS A 114 -16.65 -5.37 -7.72
N MET A 115 -17.97 -5.63 -7.63
CA MET A 115 -19.01 -4.79 -8.24
C MET A 115 -19.57 -3.71 -7.31
N SER A 116 -18.78 -3.27 -6.32
CA SER A 116 -19.11 -2.11 -5.49
C SER A 116 -17.90 -1.20 -5.33
N TRP A 117 -18.16 0.10 -5.19
CA TRP A 117 -17.16 1.17 -5.06
C TRP A 117 -16.33 1.07 -3.79
N GLU A 118 -16.83 0.33 -2.79
CA GLU A 118 -16.14 0.04 -1.53
C GLU A 118 -15.03 -0.98 -1.77
N THR A 119 -13.93 -0.55 -2.36
CA THR A 119 -12.77 -1.44 -2.45
C THR A 119 -12.03 -1.52 -1.12
N TYR A 120 -12.56 -2.38 -0.25
CA TYR A 120 -11.82 -3.26 0.65
C TYR A 120 -11.24 -2.61 1.92
N ASN A 121 -11.48 -3.32 3.01
CA ASN A 121 -11.04 -2.97 4.35
C ASN A 121 -9.52 -3.11 4.56
N ASN A 122 -8.72 -3.40 3.52
CA ASN A 122 -7.26 -3.29 3.59
C ASN A 122 -6.84 -1.84 3.90
N SER A 123 -7.54 -0.87 3.33
CA SER A 123 -7.34 0.56 3.59
C SER A 123 -7.67 0.89 5.05
N ALA A 124 -8.76 0.33 5.59
CA ALA A 124 -9.12 0.44 7.00
C ALA A 124 -8.08 -0.23 7.93
N LEU A 125 -7.55 -1.41 7.58
CA LEU A 125 -6.48 -2.07 8.34
C LEU A 125 -5.20 -1.25 8.35
N ILE A 126 -4.78 -0.73 7.19
CA ILE A 126 -3.57 0.11 7.07
C ILE A 126 -3.75 1.38 7.88
N SER A 127 -4.91 2.03 7.78
CA SER A 127 -5.24 3.23 8.56
C SER A 127 -5.26 2.96 10.07
N ALA A 128 -5.79 1.79 10.48
CA ALA A 128 -5.79 1.34 11.86
C ALA A 128 -4.41 0.85 12.37
N GLY A 129 -3.40 0.77 11.50
CA GLY A 129 -2.03 0.35 11.84
C GLY A 129 -1.83 -1.16 11.92
N ALA A 130 -2.77 -1.92 11.38
CA ALA A 130 -2.72 -3.38 11.35
C ALA A 130 -1.96 -3.94 10.12
N SER A 131 -1.58 -3.10 9.16
CA SER A 131 -0.66 -3.46 8.07
C SER A 131 0.12 -2.24 7.60
N LEU A 132 1.30 -2.45 6.99
CA LEU A 132 2.08 -1.37 6.36
C LEU A 132 1.51 -0.99 5.00
N ILE A 133 1.19 -2.02 4.23
CA ILE A 133 0.98 -1.99 2.79
C ILE A 133 -0.24 -2.85 2.50
N GLY A 134 -1.03 -2.40 1.54
CA GLY A 134 -2.06 -3.17 0.88
C GLY A 134 -1.77 -3.28 -0.61
N LEU A 135 -2.31 -4.32 -1.22
CA LEU A 135 -2.41 -4.43 -2.66
C LEU A 135 -3.89 -4.46 -3.01
N GLY A 136 -4.26 -3.83 -4.11
CA GLY A 136 -5.62 -3.84 -4.62
C GLY A 136 -5.67 -3.69 -6.13
N SER A 137 -6.88 -3.64 -6.64
CA SER A 137 -7.18 -3.43 -8.06
C SER A 137 -7.97 -2.15 -8.27
N ASP A 138 -7.86 -1.58 -9.46
CA ASP A 138 -8.58 -0.39 -9.90
C ASP A 138 -9.07 -0.58 -11.33
N ILE A 139 -10.38 -0.49 -11.52
CA ILE A 139 -10.99 -0.30 -12.84
C ILE A 139 -11.69 1.07 -12.93
N ALA A 140 -12.35 1.48 -11.86
CA ALA A 140 -13.15 2.70 -11.79
C ALA A 140 -12.87 3.56 -10.54
N GLY A 141 -11.72 3.40 -9.89
CA GLY A 141 -11.35 4.16 -8.69
C GLY A 141 -11.16 3.30 -7.45
N SER A 142 -11.34 1.99 -7.54
CA SER A 142 -11.23 1.03 -6.44
C SER A 142 -9.91 1.11 -5.65
N LEU A 143 -8.80 1.52 -6.25
CA LEU A 143 -7.57 1.69 -5.49
C LEU A 143 -7.39 3.12 -4.93
N ARG A 144 -8.23 4.06 -5.35
CA ARG A 144 -8.09 5.50 -5.02
C ARG A 144 -9.17 5.99 -4.06
N LEU A 145 -10.42 5.55 -4.25
CA LEU A 145 -11.57 5.98 -3.46
C LEU A 145 -11.51 5.50 -2.00
N PRO A 146 -11.22 4.22 -1.69
CA PRO A 146 -11.15 3.78 -0.29
C PRO A 146 -10.01 4.45 0.50
N PRO A 147 -8.78 4.60 -0.05
CA PRO A 147 -7.74 5.41 0.57
C PRO A 147 -8.15 6.87 0.82
N MET A 148 -8.90 7.48 -0.10
CA MET A 148 -9.47 8.82 0.11
C MET A 148 -10.40 8.87 1.33
N PHE A 149 -11.29 7.87 1.52
CA PHE A 149 -12.18 7.81 2.68
C PHE A 149 -11.48 7.46 3.99
N THR A 150 -10.34 6.78 3.92
CA THR A 150 -9.59 6.30 5.09
C THR A 150 -8.37 7.16 5.43
N GLY A 151 -8.10 8.20 4.64
CA GLY A 151 -7.03 9.17 4.89
C GLY A 151 -5.62 8.65 4.59
N ILE A 152 -5.49 7.72 3.65
CA ILE A 152 -4.21 7.13 3.22
C ILE A 152 -4.08 7.20 1.70
N TYR A 153 -3.00 6.64 1.14
CA TYR A 153 -2.67 6.79 -0.27
C TYR A 153 -2.81 5.48 -1.03
N GLY A 154 -3.44 5.52 -2.20
CA GLY A 154 -3.45 4.41 -3.15
C GLY A 154 -3.09 4.92 -4.55
N HIS A 155 -2.24 4.17 -5.25
CA HIS A 155 -1.74 4.59 -6.56
C HIS A 155 -2.13 3.63 -7.67
N LYS A 156 -3.02 4.08 -8.57
CA LYS A 156 -3.34 3.34 -9.79
C LYS A 156 -2.26 3.64 -10.84
N PRO A 157 -1.33 2.72 -11.13
CA PRO A 157 -0.30 2.98 -12.11
C PRO A 157 -0.86 3.05 -13.53
N THR A 158 -0.01 3.47 -14.45
CA THR A 158 -0.23 3.29 -15.89
C THR A 158 -0.46 1.80 -16.16
N PRO A 159 -1.48 1.43 -16.97
CA PRO A 159 -1.70 0.03 -17.29
C PRO A 159 -0.46 -0.63 -17.91
N ARG A 160 -0.30 -1.93 -17.68
CA ARG A 160 0.89 -2.74 -18.03
C ARG A 160 2.20 -2.38 -17.29
N LEU A 161 2.17 -1.51 -16.28
CA LEU A 161 3.32 -1.37 -15.38
C LEU A 161 3.44 -2.59 -14.44
N LEU A 162 2.32 -3.09 -13.93
CA LEU A 162 2.25 -4.29 -13.09
C LEU A 162 1.57 -5.42 -13.88
N SER A 163 1.94 -6.66 -13.58
CA SER A 163 1.39 -7.86 -14.25
C SER A 163 -0.07 -8.07 -13.81
N VAL A 164 -0.96 -8.24 -14.79
CA VAL A 164 -2.38 -8.51 -14.62
C VAL A 164 -2.77 -9.59 -15.63
N GLU A 165 -3.51 -10.62 -15.20
CA GLU A 165 -3.86 -11.74 -16.09
C GLU A 165 -5.02 -11.38 -17.07
N ASP A 166 -5.84 -10.34 -16.83
CA ASP A 166 -6.99 -9.95 -17.67
C ASP A 166 -7.29 -8.42 -17.66
N PHE A 167 -7.96 -7.89 -18.71
CA PHE A 167 -8.43 -6.49 -18.84
C PHE A 167 -7.35 -5.39 -18.72
N GLU A 168 -6.16 -5.64 -19.26
CA GLU A 168 -4.97 -4.79 -19.10
C GLU A 168 -5.11 -3.30 -19.46
N GLU A 169 -6.13 -2.88 -20.21
CA GLU A 169 -6.25 -1.49 -20.66
C GLU A 169 -6.89 -0.58 -19.59
N TYR A 170 -7.84 -1.10 -18.83
CA TYR A 170 -8.58 -0.35 -17.81
C TYR A 170 -8.28 -0.84 -16.40
N PHE A 171 -8.04 -2.13 -16.25
CA PHE A 171 -7.73 -2.75 -14.97
C PHE A 171 -6.25 -2.59 -14.64
N ALA A 172 -5.97 -2.11 -13.43
CA ALA A 172 -4.62 -2.03 -12.90
C ALA A 172 -4.58 -2.56 -11.47
N LEU A 173 -3.51 -3.26 -11.13
CA LEU A 173 -3.16 -3.50 -9.74
C LEU A 173 -2.33 -2.32 -9.21
N GLY A 174 -2.31 -2.11 -7.90
CA GLY A 174 -1.49 -1.08 -7.30
C GLY A 174 -1.31 -1.20 -5.80
N PRO A 175 -0.37 -0.43 -5.23
CA PRO A 175 -0.14 -0.38 -3.80
C PRO A 175 -1.07 0.61 -3.10
N ILE A 176 -1.35 0.32 -1.83
CA ILE A 176 -1.96 1.22 -0.86
C ILE A 176 -0.98 1.35 0.32
N THR A 177 -0.67 2.58 0.71
CA THR A 177 0.32 2.90 1.75
C THR A 177 -0.18 4.02 2.64
N ARG A 178 0.33 4.08 3.88
CA ARG A 178 0.00 5.16 4.82
C ARG A 178 0.64 6.49 4.42
N TYR A 179 1.84 6.44 3.83
CA TYR A 179 2.60 7.61 3.41
C TYR A 179 2.74 7.66 1.89
N ALA A 180 2.79 8.87 1.34
CA ALA A 180 2.92 9.06 -0.10
C ALA A 180 4.32 8.67 -0.61
N GLU A 181 5.38 8.87 0.18
CA GLU A 181 6.75 8.50 -0.19
C GLU A 181 6.91 7.00 -0.50
N ASP A 182 6.19 6.16 0.25
CA ASP A 182 6.23 4.69 0.17
C ASP A 182 5.73 4.15 -1.19
N LEU A 183 4.87 4.89 -1.89
CA LEU A 183 4.31 4.46 -3.17
C LEU A 183 5.39 4.22 -4.22
N SER A 184 6.43 5.06 -4.23
CA SER A 184 7.50 5.01 -5.22
C SER A 184 8.33 3.72 -5.09
N LEU A 185 8.72 3.38 -3.86
CA LEU A 185 9.39 2.14 -3.51
C LEU A 185 8.52 0.93 -3.87
N MET A 186 7.23 0.97 -3.52
CA MET A 186 6.31 -0.12 -3.84
C MET A 186 6.19 -0.35 -5.34
N LEU A 187 6.06 0.69 -6.16
CA LEU A 187 5.98 0.52 -7.61
C LEU A 187 7.27 -0.05 -8.20
N LYS A 188 8.45 0.30 -7.68
CA LYS A 188 9.72 -0.31 -8.10
C LYS A 188 9.77 -1.81 -7.79
N VAL A 189 9.26 -2.20 -6.63
CA VAL A 189 9.23 -3.61 -6.19
C VAL A 189 8.24 -4.43 -7.01
N LEU A 190 7.08 -3.86 -7.33
CA LEU A 190 5.96 -4.58 -7.95
C LEU A 190 5.96 -4.54 -9.49
N LYS A 191 6.87 -3.77 -10.12
CA LYS A 191 6.93 -3.61 -11.58
C LYS A 191 7.21 -4.94 -12.27
N GLN A 192 6.37 -5.31 -13.24
CA GLN A 192 6.58 -6.57 -13.95
C GLN A 192 7.88 -6.55 -14.79
N PRO A 193 8.52 -7.71 -14.99
CA PRO A 193 9.66 -7.82 -15.91
C PRO A 193 9.31 -7.31 -17.31
N GLY A 194 10.18 -6.48 -17.90
CA GLY A 194 9.95 -5.92 -19.25
C GLY A 194 8.96 -4.76 -19.32
N SER A 195 8.45 -4.28 -18.17
CA SER A 195 7.66 -3.04 -18.12
C SER A 195 8.49 -1.81 -18.54
N PRO A 196 7.83 -0.71 -18.98
CA PRO A 196 8.52 0.52 -19.32
C PRO A 196 9.37 1.04 -18.15
N GLU A 197 10.57 1.53 -18.44
CA GLU A 197 11.40 2.18 -17.43
C GLU A 197 10.77 3.49 -16.97
N ILE A 198 10.56 3.62 -15.66
CA ILE A 198 10.01 4.82 -15.02
C ILE A 198 11.09 5.40 -14.11
N PRO A 199 11.45 6.68 -14.26
CA PRO A 199 12.51 7.31 -13.48
C PRO A 199 12.00 7.72 -12.09
N PHE A 200 11.64 6.76 -11.25
CA PHE A 200 11.07 7.00 -9.91
C PHE A 200 11.98 7.84 -8.99
N ASP A 201 13.31 7.75 -9.18
CA ASP A 201 14.30 8.47 -8.38
C ASP A 201 14.68 9.85 -8.93
N LYS A 202 14.16 10.21 -10.12
CA LYS A 202 14.49 11.48 -10.74
C LYS A 202 13.72 12.59 -10.03
N PRO A 203 14.42 13.57 -9.40
CA PRO A 203 13.74 14.70 -8.80
C PRO A 203 12.90 15.45 -9.82
N VAL A 204 11.67 15.80 -9.42
CA VAL A 204 10.74 16.56 -10.25
C VAL A 204 10.76 18.01 -9.82
N ASP A 205 11.07 18.90 -10.76
CA ASP A 205 10.96 20.33 -10.55
C ASP A 205 9.50 20.76 -10.65
N ILE A 206 8.84 20.87 -9.50
CA ILE A 206 7.42 21.19 -9.40
C ILE A 206 7.09 22.55 -10.04
N SER A 207 8.03 23.51 -10.04
CA SER A 207 7.83 24.85 -10.61
C SER A 207 7.56 24.84 -12.13
N LYS A 208 7.92 23.75 -12.80
CA LYS A 208 7.74 23.56 -14.25
C LYS A 208 6.44 22.83 -14.60
N LEU A 209 5.69 22.36 -13.61
CA LEU A 209 4.46 21.60 -13.83
C LEU A 209 3.27 22.53 -14.07
N LYS A 210 2.30 22.04 -14.84
CA LYS A 210 0.99 22.68 -15.03
C LYS A 210 -0.04 21.87 -14.28
N PHE A 211 -0.76 22.53 -13.38
CA PHE A 211 -1.82 21.91 -12.60
C PHE A 211 -3.17 22.28 -13.19
N TYR A 212 -4.01 21.26 -13.37
CA TYR A 212 -5.39 21.42 -13.81
C TYR A 212 -6.33 20.72 -12.82
N TYR A 213 -7.52 21.26 -12.61
CA TYR A 213 -8.55 20.61 -11.80
C TYR A 213 -9.93 20.72 -12.46
N MET A 214 -10.85 19.83 -12.08
CA MET A 214 -12.26 19.96 -12.43
C MET A 214 -13.10 19.73 -11.19
N GLU A 215 -14.20 20.46 -11.08
CA GLU A 215 -15.20 20.26 -10.02
C GLU A 215 -16.39 19.43 -10.47
N SER A 216 -16.53 19.23 -11.79
CA SER A 216 -17.60 18.47 -12.42
C SER A 216 -17.13 18.02 -13.80
N ASP A 217 -17.58 16.84 -14.21
CA ASP A 217 -17.43 16.31 -15.57
C ASP A 217 -18.54 16.82 -16.51
N GLY A 218 -19.44 17.68 -16.01
CA GLY A 218 -20.59 18.23 -16.75
C GLY A 218 -21.68 17.21 -17.04
N SER A 219 -21.60 16.00 -16.47
CA SER A 219 -22.58 14.94 -16.69
C SER A 219 -23.74 15.04 -15.69
N ASN A 220 -24.90 14.52 -16.09
CA ASN A 220 -26.05 14.38 -15.21
C ASN A 220 -26.08 13.01 -14.50
N VAL A 221 -24.98 12.26 -14.54
CA VAL A 221 -24.89 10.91 -13.95
C VAL A 221 -24.16 10.88 -12.60
N SER A 222 -23.50 11.97 -12.22
CA SER A 222 -22.80 12.11 -10.94
C SER A 222 -23.32 13.32 -10.15
N ASP A 223 -23.34 13.19 -8.84
CA ASP A 223 -23.66 14.32 -7.96
C ASP A 223 -22.51 15.33 -7.94
N ALA A 224 -22.86 16.59 -7.69
CA ALA A 224 -21.86 17.63 -7.49
C ALA A 224 -20.98 17.33 -6.27
N ILE A 225 -19.70 17.71 -6.35
CA ILE A 225 -18.79 17.58 -5.22
C ILE A 225 -19.31 18.36 -4.00
N GLY A 226 -19.19 17.74 -2.82
CA GLY A 226 -19.55 18.35 -1.55
C GLY A 226 -18.73 19.61 -1.25
N PRO A 227 -19.27 20.53 -0.43
CA PRO A 227 -18.58 21.77 -0.09
C PRO A 227 -17.29 21.53 0.72
N ASP A 228 -17.19 20.42 1.43
CA ASP A 228 -15.99 19.95 2.13
C ASP A 228 -14.88 19.52 1.17
N VAL A 229 -15.20 18.70 0.16
CA VAL A 229 -14.25 18.29 -0.88
C VAL A 229 -13.76 19.50 -1.67
N ARG A 230 -14.68 20.40 -2.04
CA ARG A 230 -14.34 21.65 -2.72
C ARG A 230 -13.37 22.51 -1.90
N ARG A 231 -13.64 22.68 -0.60
CA ARG A 231 -12.70 23.40 0.30
C ARG A 231 -11.33 22.73 0.37
N ALA A 232 -11.26 21.39 0.43
CA ALA A 232 -9.99 20.68 0.44
C ALA A 232 -9.21 20.88 -0.87
N MET A 233 -9.91 20.88 -2.02
CA MET A 233 -9.32 21.20 -3.32
C MET A 233 -8.77 22.63 -3.35
N ASP A 234 -9.53 23.62 -2.87
CA ASP A 234 -9.08 25.01 -2.81
C ASP A 234 -7.85 25.17 -1.89
N MET A 235 -7.82 24.48 -0.74
CA MET A 235 -6.64 24.46 0.13
C MET A 235 -5.40 23.91 -0.58
N ALA A 236 -5.55 22.84 -1.38
CA ALA A 236 -4.44 22.28 -2.16
C ALA A 236 -3.98 23.25 -3.26
N ARG A 237 -4.92 23.92 -3.94
CA ARG A 237 -4.63 24.92 -4.97
C ARG A 237 -3.86 26.10 -4.40
N GLU A 238 -4.31 26.64 -3.26
CA GLU A 238 -3.64 27.75 -2.59
C GLU A 238 -2.27 27.35 -2.04
N HIS A 239 -2.12 26.11 -1.56
CA HIS A 239 -0.81 25.59 -1.17
C HIS A 239 0.15 25.58 -2.36
N ILE A 240 -0.27 25.08 -3.52
CA ILE A 240 0.56 25.06 -4.74
C ILE A 240 0.94 26.48 -5.16
N LYS A 241 -0.03 27.40 -5.16
CA LYS A 241 0.20 28.81 -5.52
C LYS A 241 1.19 29.48 -4.56
N ARG A 242 1.00 29.33 -3.25
CA ARG A 242 1.85 29.95 -2.25
C ARG A 242 3.27 29.37 -2.22
N THR A 243 3.39 28.04 -2.34
CA THR A 243 4.68 27.35 -2.20
C THR A 243 5.53 27.44 -3.47
N TYR A 244 4.91 27.35 -4.66
CA TYR A 244 5.63 27.25 -5.93
C TYR A 244 5.36 28.40 -6.90
N ASN A 245 4.51 29.37 -6.53
CA ASN A 245 4.06 30.46 -7.40
C ASN A 245 3.42 29.98 -8.73
N ILE A 246 2.69 28.86 -8.68
CA ILE A 246 1.98 28.30 -9.84
C ILE A 246 0.47 28.50 -9.70
N ASP A 247 -0.16 29.04 -10.74
CA ASP A 247 -1.62 29.07 -10.83
C ASP A 247 -2.17 27.71 -11.26
N VAL A 248 -3.12 27.19 -10.47
CA VAL A 248 -3.85 25.95 -10.78
C VAL A 248 -5.08 26.29 -11.63
N LYS A 249 -5.15 25.71 -12.83
CA LYS A 249 -6.10 26.09 -13.88
C LYS A 249 -7.29 25.16 -14.02
#